data_AF-A0AAV4A4J8-F1
#
_entry.id   AF-A0AAV4A4J8-F1
#
_cell.length_a   1.000
_cell.length_b   1.000
_cell.length_c   1.000
_cell.angle_alpha   90.00
_cell.angle_beta   90.00
_cell.angle_gamma   90.00
#
_symmetry.space_group_name_H-M   'P 1'
#
loop_
_entity.id
_entity.type
_entity.pdbx_description
1 polymer ?
#
loop_
_entity_poly.entity_id
_entity_poly.type
_entity_poly.pdbx_seq_one_letter_code
_entity_poly.pdbx_strand_id
1 'polypeptide(L)'
;MDLLSGDVALTPGNVAYVPQQAWVTNTTLRENITFGSSFEQDRYNSVLEACALTEDFKTFPAEDLTEVGERGANLSGGQRQRVSLARAVYNQADLVLLDAPLSAVDAHVAGHIFQHCVLGHLKASGRTVVLVSHHLKYLKECDEIIVMKDGAVAEQGSHEQLMSNGREYANLVSHFTDENNESENRKAEAAAFKPFHAKQANRGNSKPRFNPANFRPSAGNDKVFMGGKRPVLPDKLMKEERMGRGGLQMSSITQYIGYMGGACAGLLLLLSFCLPVAAVTLVSWFLSYWLEQGGGVSRLHGMESISADTPNISLTLFLLTSRIPILFCLELTSMYCGSFDPCC
;
A
#
# COMPACT_ATOMS: atom_id res chain seq x y z
N MET A 1 -29.11 15.87 4.59
CA MET A 1 -29.26 17.30 4.25
C MET A 1 -27.89 17.79 3.85
N ASP A 2 -27.72 18.26 2.63
CA ASP A 2 -26.48 18.92 2.23
C ASP A 2 -26.57 20.39 2.64
N LEU A 3 -25.51 20.91 3.26
CA LEU A 3 -25.45 22.30 3.69
C LEU A 3 -25.32 23.18 2.43
N LEU A 4 -26.41 23.81 2.01
CA LEU A 4 -26.48 24.57 0.74
C LEU A 4 -25.87 25.97 0.85
N SER A 5 -25.81 26.53 2.06
CA SER A 5 -25.31 27.88 2.33
C SER A 5 -24.90 28.05 3.79
N GLY A 6 -23.87 28.86 4.05
CA GLY A 6 -23.42 29.24 5.38
C GLY A 6 -22.10 30.00 5.32
N ASP A 7 -21.80 30.78 6.36
CA ASP A 7 -20.53 31.47 6.50
C ASP A 7 -19.65 30.74 7.51
N VAL A 8 -18.45 30.36 7.09
CA VAL A 8 -17.45 29.70 7.94
C VAL A 8 -16.27 30.65 8.10
N ALA A 9 -16.09 31.17 9.30
CA ALA A 9 -14.90 31.92 9.67
C ALA A 9 -13.95 31.01 10.44
N LEU A 10 -12.80 30.71 9.84
CA LEU A 10 -11.69 30.06 10.52
C LEU A 10 -10.71 31.12 10.99
N THR A 11 -10.31 31.06 12.26
CA THR A 11 -9.22 31.89 12.78
C THR A 11 -7.95 31.61 11.96
N PRO A 12 -7.17 32.63 11.57
CA PRO A 12 -5.90 32.39 10.89
C PRO A 12 -4.99 31.55 11.78
N GLY A 13 -4.61 30.36 11.32
CA GLY A 13 -3.84 29.42 12.10
C GLY A 13 -3.63 28.10 11.38
N ASN A 14 -2.76 27.27 11.94
CA ASN A 14 -2.49 25.94 11.41
C ASN A 14 -3.56 24.96 11.92
N VAL A 15 -3.98 24.04 11.05
CA VAL A 15 -4.96 22.99 11.39
C VAL A 15 -4.29 21.63 11.30
N ALA A 16 -4.40 20.84 12.37
CA ALA A 16 -4.04 19.43 12.37
C ALA A 16 -5.29 18.56 12.36
N TYR A 17 -5.29 17.52 11.54
CA TYR A 17 -6.41 16.59 11.41
C TYR A 17 -5.95 15.14 11.64
N VAL A 18 -6.67 14.43 12.49
CA VAL A 18 -6.52 13.00 12.74
C VAL A 18 -7.79 12.30 12.24
N PRO A 19 -7.73 11.55 11.13
CA PRO A 19 -8.89 10.86 10.60
C PRO A 19 -9.25 9.60 11.41
N GLN A 20 -10.51 9.15 11.28
CA GLN A 20 -10.98 7.89 11.84
C GLN A 20 -10.14 6.70 11.36
N GLN A 21 -9.82 6.66 10.06
CA GLN A 21 -8.91 5.66 9.50
C GLN A 21 -7.49 6.24 9.41
N ALA A 22 -6.64 5.86 10.35
CA ALA A 22 -5.25 6.29 10.34
C ALA A 22 -4.49 5.88 9.08
N TRP A 23 -3.62 6.78 8.63
CA TRP A 23 -2.74 6.58 7.50
C TRP A 23 -1.30 6.91 7.87
N VAL A 24 -0.38 6.15 7.29
CA VAL A 24 1.06 6.21 7.54
C VAL A 24 1.77 6.14 6.19
N THR A 25 2.80 6.97 6.02
CA THR A 25 3.64 6.98 4.84
C THR A 25 4.65 5.85 4.90
N ASN A 26 5.09 5.40 3.73
CA ASN A 26 6.11 4.37 3.60
C ASN A 26 7.51 4.97 3.84
N THR A 27 7.75 5.37 5.07
CA THR A 27 8.96 6.02 5.58
C THR A 27 9.25 5.48 6.99
N THR A 28 10.23 6.04 7.69
CA THR A 28 10.49 5.66 9.09
C THR A 28 9.35 6.11 10.01
N LEU A 29 9.24 5.50 11.20
CA LEU A 29 8.29 5.93 12.25
C LEU A 29 8.54 7.39 12.66
N ARG A 30 9.81 7.78 12.82
CA ARG A 30 10.21 9.15 13.13
C ARG A 30 9.72 10.14 12.07
N GLU A 31 9.97 9.87 10.80
CA GLU A 31 9.53 10.73 9.69
C GLU A 31 8.00 10.81 9.58
N ASN A 32 7.31 9.71 9.91
CA ASN A 32 5.85 9.72 9.98
C ASN A 32 5.33 10.68 11.05
N ILE A 33 6.02 10.83 12.19
CA ILE A 33 5.60 11.72 13.28
C ILE A 33 6.06 13.16 13.01
N THR A 34 7.29 13.37 12.57
CA THR A 34 7.81 14.72 12.29
C THR A 34 7.14 15.34 11.06
N PHE A 35 6.84 14.53 10.05
CA PHE A 35 6.07 14.89 8.86
C PHE A 35 6.51 16.22 8.21
N GLY A 36 7.83 16.38 8.02
CA GLY A 36 8.44 17.55 7.41
C GLY A 36 8.83 18.67 8.39
N SER A 37 8.41 18.60 9.65
CA SER A 37 8.86 19.52 10.70
C SER A 37 10.28 19.20 11.18
N SER A 38 10.96 20.20 11.76
CA SER A 38 12.28 20.02 12.39
C SER A 38 12.21 18.99 13.51
N PHE A 39 13.20 18.10 13.56
CA PHE A 39 13.31 17.11 14.63
C PHE A 39 13.90 17.75 15.89
N GLU A 40 13.06 17.89 16.91
CA GLU A 40 13.40 18.30 18.27
C GLU A 40 13.19 17.14 19.24
N GLN A 41 14.27 16.68 19.87
CA GLN A 41 14.29 15.46 20.69
C GLN A 41 13.35 15.53 21.89
N ASP A 42 13.37 16.62 22.66
CA ASP A 42 12.56 16.75 23.88
C ASP A 42 11.07 16.79 23.55
N ARG A 43 10.69 17.56 22.52
CA ARG A 43 9.32 17.58 21.99
C ARG A 43 8.91 16.19 21.53
N TYR A 44 9.76 15.52 20.76
CA TYR A 44 9.49 14.19 20.21
C TYR A 44 9.24 13.16 21.32
N ASN A 45 10.11 13.11 22.33
CA ASN A 45 9.96 12.22 23.48
C ASN A 45 8.67 12.51 24.25
N SER A 46 8.34 13.78 24.48
CA SER A 46 7.10 14.16 25.18
C SER A 46 5.84 13.72 24.42
N VAL A 47 5.86 13.77 23.09
CA VAL A 47 4.75 13.34 22.23
C VAL A 47 4.63 11.82 22.22
N LEU A 48 5.75 11.09 22.16
CA LEU A 48 5.74 9.63 22.24
C LEU A 48 5.18 9.12 23.56
N GLU A 49 5.56 9.77 24.68
CA GLU A 49 5.02 9.46 26.00
C GLU A 49 3.52 9.75 26.04
N ALA A 50 3.09 10.96 25.66
CA ALA A 50 1.68 11.34 25.67
C ALA A 50 0.79 10.42 24.82
N CYS A 51 1.30 9.95 23.66
CA CYS A 51 0.60 9.04 22.77
C CYS A 51 0.76 7.56 23.14
N ALA A 52 1.42 7.23 24.26
CA ALA A 52 1.71 5.87 24.71
C ALA A 52 2.47 5.01 23.68
N LEU A 53 3.36 5.61 22.88
CA LEU A 53 4.15 4.90 21.84
C LEU A 53 5.52 4.40 22.34
N THR A 54 5.97 4.86 23.50
CA THR A 54 7.32 4.55 24.04
C THR A 54 7.57 3.05 24.16
N GLU A 55 6.60 2.29 24.66
CA GLU A 55 6.74 0.83 24.80
C GLU A 55 6.65 0.11 23.45
N ASP A 56 5.82 0.58 22.51
CA ASP A 56 5.78 0.00 21.17
C ASP A 56 7.13 0.13 20.47
N PHE A 57 7.78 1.29 20.62
CA PHE A 57 9.02 1.58 19.91
C PHE A 57 10.16 0.68 20.36
N LYS A 58 10.22 0.32 21.65
CA LYS A 58 11.18 -0.66 22.17
C LYS A 58 11.02 -2.06 21.58
N THR A 59 9.83 -2.39 21.06
CA THR A 59 9.60 -3.70 20.42
C THR A 59 10.07 -3.75 18.97
N PHE A 60 10.26 -2.61 18.32
CA PHE A 60 10.70 -2.56 16.93
C PHE A 60 12.22 -2.75 16.78
N PRO A 61 12.70 -3.44 15.72
CA PRO A 61 14.11 -3.77 15.57
C PRO A 61 15.06 -2.55 15.50
N ALA A 62 14.59 -1.43 14.95
CA ALA A 62 15.34 -0.19 14.82
C ALA A 62 14.66 0.97 15.55
N GLU A 63 13.85 0.65 16.57
CA GLU A 63 13.07 1.63 17.34
C GLU A 63 12.31 2.60 16.42
N ASP A 64 12.55 3.91 16.56
CA ASP A 64 11.89 4.95 15.80
C ASP A 64 12.39 5.12 14.35
N LEU A 65 13.52 4.50 14.01
CA LEU A 65 14.05 4.45 12.64
C LEU A 65 13.51 3.25 11.84
N THR A 66 12.62 2.46 12.44
CA THR A 66 11.99 1.32 11.76
C THR A 66 11.10 1.80 10.60
N GLU A 67 11.24 1.17 9.43
CA GLU A 67 10.42 1.45 8.26
C GLU A 67 9.02 0.82 8.39
N VAL A 68 7.98 1.63 8.15
CA VAL A 68 6.58 1.26 8.40
C VAL A 68 6.00 0.34 7.30
N GLY A 69 6.67 0.24 6.15
CA GLY A 69 6.23 -0.55 5.00
C GLY A 69 5.01 0.05 4.30
N GLU A 70 4.61 -0.51 3.16
CA GLU A 70 3.47 0.01 2.39
C GLU A 70 2.19 -0.01 3.25
N ARG A 71 1.49 1.13 3.32
CA ARG A 71 0.26 1.33 4.12
C ARG A 71 0.36 0.94 5.60
N GLY A 72 1.57 0.86 6.17
CA GLY A 72 1.74 0.46 7.56
C GLY A 72 1.40 -0.99 7.83
N ALA A 73 1.75 -1.88 6.89
CA ALA A 73 1.58 -3.34 7.04
C ALA A 73 2.23 -3.91 8.31
N ASN A 74 3.29 -3.28 8.82
CA ASN A 74 4.03 -3.74 9.99
C ASN A 74 3.45 -3.26 11.33
N LEU A 75 2.38 -2.47 11.32
CA LEU A 75 1.79 -1.87 12.52
C LEU A 75 0.40 -2.46 12.80
N SER A 76 0.05 -2.60 14.08
CA SER A 76 -1.33 -2.89 14.48
C SER A 76 -2.25 -1.68 14.21
N GLY A 77 -3.57 -1.88 14.20
CA GLY A 77 -4.53 -0.79 14.01
C GLY A 77 -4.37 0.33 15.05
N GLY A 78 -4.25 -0.03 16.33
CA GLY A 78 -4.04 0.93 17.41
C GLY A 78 -2.69 1.64 17.34
N GLN A 79 -1.62 0.95 16.88
CA GLN A 79 -0.31 1.59 16.66
C GLN A 79 -0.39 2.62 15.53
N ARG A 80 -1.01 2.28 14.40
CA ARG A 80 -1.23 3.25 13.30
C ARG A 80 -2.01 4.47 13.78
N GLN A 81 -3.06 4.26 14.58
CA GLN A 81 -3.86 5.35 15.14
C GLN A 81 -3.03 6.27 16.03
N ARG A 82 -2.21 5.69 16.91
CA ARG A 82 -1.32 6.45 17.80
C ARG A 82 -0.22 7.20 17.06
N VAL A 83 0.36 6.62 16.00
CA VAL A 83 1.33 7.32 15.13
C VAL A 83 0.66 8.49 14.40
N SER A 84 -0.55 8.31 13.88
CA SER A 84 -1.35 9.37 13.26
C SER A 84 -1.68 10.50 14.25
N LEU A 85 -2.02 10.15 15.49
CA LEU A 85 -2.24 11.13 16.56
C LEU A 85 -0.94 11.87 16.92
N ALA A 86 0.17 11.15 17.11
CA ALA A 86 1.47 11.73 17.42
C ALA A 86 1.91 12.75 16.36
N ARG A 87 1.66 12.46 15.07
CA ARG A 87 1.91 13.40 13.96
C ARG A 87 1.17 14.73 14.17
N ALA A 88 -0.13 14.68 14.49
CA ALA A 88 -0.93 15.88 14.70
C ALA A 88 -0.48 16.68 15.92
N VAL A 89 -0.12 15.99 17.01
CA VAL A 89 0.32 16.61 18.27
C VAL A 89 1.68 17.30 18.08
N TYR A 90 2.60 16.65 17.35
CA TYR A 90 3.95 17.15 17.08
C TYR A 90 3.98 18.42 16.22
N ASN A 91 3.02 18.58 15.30
CA ASN A 91 2.97 19.73 14.39
C ASN A 91 2.70 21.08 15.09
N GLN A 92 2.18 21.06 16.31
CA GLN A 92 1.86 22.25 17.09
C GLN A 92 0.81 23.19 16.47
N ALA A 93 -0.16 22.63 15.75
CA ALA A 93 -1.29 23.37 15.18
C ALA A 93 -2.19 24.02 16.24
N ASP A 94 -2.79 25.15 15.89
CA ASP A 94 -3.70 25.94 16.76
C ASP A 94 -5.06 25.25 16.94
N LEU A 95 -5.55 24.62 15.86
CA LEU A 95 -6.78 23.84 15.82
C LEU A 95 -6.46 22.37 15.53
N VAL A 96 -6.92 21.47 16.40
CA VAL A 96 -6.74 20.02 16.25
C VAL A 96 -8.10 19.33 16.13
N LEU A 97 -8.34 18.72 14.99
CA LEU A 97 -9.55 17.98 14.67
C LEU A 97 -9.28 16.48 14.85
N LEU A 98 -9.96 15.85 15.80
CA LEU A 98 -9.77 14.45 16.17
C LEU A 98 -11.03 13.65 15.85
N ASP A 99 -10.96 12.81 14.83
CA ASP A 99 -12.07 11.97 14.39
C ASP A 99 -11.90 10.54 14.93
N ALA A 100 -12.64 10.20 15.99
CA ALA A 100 -12.62 8.91 16.68
C ALA A 100 -11.20 8.35 16.98
N PRO A 101 -10.27 9.15 17.54
CA PRO A 101 -8.86 8.78 17.68
C PRO A 101 -8.62 7.61 18.66
N LEU A 102 -9.60 7.27 19.49
CA LEU A 102 -9.50 6.23 20.52
C LEU A 102 -10.19 4.91 20.15
N SER A 103 -10.83 4.83 18.98
CA SER A 103 -11.67 3.69 18.60
C SER A 103 -10.89 2.38 18.38
N ALA A 104 -9.64 2.47 17.95
CA ALA A 104 -8.79 1.31 17.62
C ALA A 104 -7.81 0.91 18.75
N VAL A 105 -7.88 1.55 19.91
CA VAL A 105 -6.99 1.30 21.06
C VAL A 105 -7.77 0.67 22.22
N ASP A 106 -7.08 -0.11 23.05
CA ASP A 106 -7.69 -0.69 24.24
C ASP A 106 -8.04 0.38 25.29
N ALA A 107 -8.91 0.04 26.24
CA ALA A 107 -9.43 0.99 27.22
C ALA A 107 -8.36 1.61 28.13
N HIS A 108 -7.27 0.89 28.42
CA HIS A 108 -6.19 1.40 29.28
C HIS A 108 -5.36 2.44 28.52
N VAL A 109 -4.94 2.09 27.30
CA VAL A 109 -4.21 3.01 26.41
C VAL A 109 -5.08 4.21 26.03
N ALA A 110 -6.38 4.02 25.77
CA ALA A 110 -7.33 5.10 25.53
C ALA A 110 -7.35 6.12 26.68
N GLY A 111 -7.42 5.63 27.93
CA GLY A 111 -7.42 6.47 29.11
C GLY A 111 -6.11 7.25 29.27
N HIS A 112 -4.97 6.60 29.02
CA HIS A 112 -3.67 7.26 29.02
C HIS A 112 -3.60 8.38 27.97
N ILE A 113 -3.97 8.09 26.72
CA ILE A 113 -3.95 9.07 25.63
C ILE A 113 -4.88 10.24 25.96
N PHE A 114 -6.09 9.98 26.45
CA PHE A 114 -7.02 11.06 26.77
C PHE A 114 -6.45 11.98 27.86
N GLN A 115 -5.91 11.40 28.94
CA GLN A 115 -5.37 12.18 30.05
C GLN A 115 -4.09 12.95 29.68
N HIS A 116 -3.12 12.28 29.05
CA HIS A 116 -1.79 12.84 28.83
C HIS A 116 -1.67 13.58 27.49
N CYS A 117 -2.33 13.11 26.44
CA CYS A 117 -2.29 13.75 25.13
C CYS A 117 -3.38 14.80 24.96
N VAL A 118 -4.66 14.42 25.10
CA VAL A 118 -5.77 15.34 24.81
C VAL A 118 -5.84 16.45 25.87
N LEU A 119 -5.89 16.09 27.16
CA LEU A 119 -5.95 17.07 28.24
C LEU A 119 -4.56 17.64 28.57
N GLY A 120 -3.57 16.77 28.79
CA GLY A 120 -2.25 17.16 29.30
C GLY A 120 -1.31 17.83 28.30
N HIS A 121 -1.48 17.59 27.00
CA HIS A 121 -0.59 18.15 25.97
C HIS A 121 -1.31 19.17 25.10
N LEU A 122 -2.42 18.78 24.46
CA LEU A 122 -3.14 19.65 23.53
C LEU A 122 -3.86 20.79 24.26
N LYS A 123 -4.78 20.46 25.18
CA LYS A 123 -5.56 21.45 25.93
C LYS A 123 -4.67 22.31 26.83
N ALA A 124 -3.73 21.72 27.56
CA ALA A 124 -2.80 22.45 28.43
C ALA A 124 -1.91 23.46 27.68
N SER A 125 -1.64 23.23 26.39
CA SER A 125 -0.89 24.16 25.54
C SER A 125 -1.75 25.31 24.98
N GLY A 126 -3.03 25.42 25.38
CA GLY A 126 -3.94 26.47 24.92
C GLY A 126 -4.47 26.27 23.49
N ARG A 127 -4.40 25.05 22.94
CA ARG A 127 -4.90 24.74 21.59
C ARG A 127 -6.40 24.46 21.60
N THR A 128 -7.07 24.77 20.51
CA THR A 128 -8.48 24.38 20.30
C THR A 128 -8.52 22.92 19.83
N VAL A 129 -9.26 22.07 20.55
CA VAL A 129 -9.40 20.65 20.21
C VAL A 129 -10.87 20.33 19.96
N VAL A 130 -11.17 19.81 18.77
CA VAL A 130 -12.49 19.26 18.43
C VAL A 130 -12.37 17.75 18.40
N LEU A 131 -13.06 17.08 19.32
CA LEU A 131 -13.04 15.63 19.45
C LEU A 131 -14.40 15.03 19.07
N VAL A 132 -14.41 14.19 18.04
CA VAL A 132 -15.53 13.32 17.71
C VAL A 132 -15.27 11.96 18.35
N SER A 133 -16.21 11.48 19.18
CA SER A 133 -16.04 10.22 19.90
C SER A 133 -17.37 9.55 20.18
N HIS A 134 -17.40 8.23 20.09
CA HIS A 134 -18.50 7.39 20.57
C HIS A 134 -18.29 6.96 22.04
N HIS A 135 -17.11 7.20 22.62
CA HIS A 135 -16.81 6.85 24.00
C HIS A 135 -17.29 7.94 24.96
N LEU A 136 -18.47 7.73 25.56
CA LEU A 136 -19.10 8.71 26.45
C LEU A 136 -18.31 8.97 27.74
N LYS A 137 -17.46 8.01 28.17
CA LYS A 137 -16.64 8.10 29.38
C LYS A 137 -15.81 9.38 29.49
N TYR A 138 -15.34 9.90 28.36
CA TYR A 138 -14.40 11.03 28.31
C TYR A 138 -15.10 12.39 28.16
N LEU A 139 -16.38 12.38 27.78
CA LEU A 139 -17.12 13.62 27.48
C LEU A 139 -17.30 14.53 28.70
N LYS A 140 -17.27 13.96 29.91
CA LYS A 140 -17.36 14.72 31.16
C LYS A 140 -16.21 15.72 31.38
N GLU A 141 -15.05 15.49 30.74
CA GLU A 141 -13.88 16.37 30.86
C GLU A 141 -13.83 17.43 29.74
N CYS A 142 -14.76 17.38 28.79
CA CYS A 142 -14.89 18.35 27.71
C CYS A 142 -15.53 19.64 28.24
N ASP A 143 -15.03 20.79 27.77
CA ASP A 143 -15.55 22.10 28.17
C ASP A 143 -16.96 22.33 27.59
N GLU A 144 -17.19 21.85 26.37
CA GLU A 144 -18.44 21.95 25.65
C GLU A 144 -18.70 20.67 24.84
N ILE A 145 -19.95 20.23 24.84
CA ILE A 145 -20.41 19.02 24.14
C ILE A 145 -21.49 19.43 23.15
N ILE A 146 -21.36 18.97 21.92
CA ILE A 146 -22.36 19.17 20.85
C ILE A 146 -22.91 17.81 20.48
N VAL A 147 -24.22 17.61 20.67
CA VAL A 147 -24.93 16.40 20.28
C VAL A 147 -25.57 16.62 18.92
N MET A 148 -25.23 15.78 17.95
CA MET A 148 -25.79 15.82 16.60
C MET A 148 -26.79 14.67 16.40
N LYS A 149 -27.92 14.97 15.76
CA LYS A 149 -28.95 14.00 15.37
C LYS A 149 -29.49 14.34 13.99
N ASP A 150 -29.57 13.35 13.11
CA ASP A 150 -30.10 13.49 11.74
C ASP A 150 -29.47 14.65 10.93
N GLY A 151 -28.17 14.92 11.17
CA GLY A 151 -27.42 15.99 10.50
C GLY A 151 -27.65 17.40 11.05
N ALA A 152 -28.34 17.54 12.19
CA ALA A 152 -28.55 18.81 12.88
C ALA A 152 -28.00 18.76 14.32
N VAL A 153 -27.69 19.94 14.90
CA VAL A 153 -27.36 20.05 16.33
C VAL A 153 -28.64 19.90 17.14
N ALA A 154 -28.71 18.83 17.94
CA ALA A 154 -29.84 18.55 18.81
C ALA A 154 -29.71 19.28 20.15
N GLU A 155 -28.52 19.25 20.74
CA GLU A 155 -28.21 19.87 22.03
C GLU A 155 -26.75 20.33 22.09
N GLN A 156 -26.49 21.36 22.88
CA GLN A 156 -25.16 21.91 23.11
C GLN A 156 -25.06 22.43 24.55
N GLY A 157 -23.94 22.18 25.21
CA GLY A 157 -23.68 22.67 26.56
C GLY A 157 -22.61 21.88 27.31
N SER A 158 -22.41 22.17 28.59
CA SER A 158 -21.52 21.39 29.45
C SER A 158 -22.14 20.05 29.83
N HIS A 159 -21.32 19.10 30.29
CA HIS A 159 -21.78 17.80 30.78
C HIS A 159 -22.90 17.93 31.81
N GLU A 160 -22.74 18.80 32.81
CA GLU A 160 -23.71 19.01 33.88
C GLU A 160 -25.04 19.56 33.36
N GLN A 161 -24.97 20.54 32.43
CA GLN A 161 -26.16 21.13 31.82
C GLN A 161 -26.94 20.10 31.01
N LEU A 162 -26.26 19.32 30.17
CA LEU A 162 -26.89 18.32 29.32
C LEU A 162 -27.47 17.15 30.12
N MET A 163 -26.80 16.72 31.20
CA MET A 163 -27.34 15.72 32.11
C MET A 163 -28.61 16.22 32.82
N SER A 164 -28.64 17.48 33.24
CA SER A 164 -29.80 18.08 33.93
C SER A 164 -31.02 18.23 33.03
N ASN A 165 -30.81 18.43 31.73
CA ASN A 165 -31.90 18.57 30.76
C ASN A 165 -32.66 17.26 30.52
N GLY A 166 -32.05 16.10 30.77
CA GLY A 166 -32.70 14.79 30.66
C GLY A 166 -33.15 14.42 29.24
N ARG A 167 -32.47 14.95 28.21
CA ARG A 167 -32.81 14.77 26.80
C ARG A 167 -31.90 13.71 26.14
N GLU A 168 -31.52 13.91 24.87
CA GLU A 168 -30.80 12.93 24.04
C GLU A 168 -29.44 12.57 24.67
N TYR A 169 -28.69 13.57 25.14
CA TYR A 169 -27.40 13.32 25.79
C TYR A 169 -27.52 12.45 27.04
N ALA A 170 -28.45 12.79 27.93
CA ALA A 170 -28.64 12.08 29.19
C ALA A 170 -29.06 10.62 28.96
N ASN A 171 -29.93 10.39 27.97
CA ASN A 171 -30.34 9.05 27.56
C ASN A 171 -29.17 8.23 27.01
N LEU A 172 -28.32 8.84 26.17
CA LEU A 172 -27.11 8.17 25.66
C LEU A 172 -26.19 7.75 26.79
N VAL A 173 -25.94 8.64 27.75
CA VAL A 173 -25.07 8.37 28.91
C VAL A 173 -25.65 7.26 29.78
N SER A 174 -26.95 7.30 30.10
CA SER A 174 -27.60 6.30 30.95
C SER A 174 -27.49 4.89 30.36
N HIS A 175 -27.82 4.73 29.07
CA HIS A 175 -27.71 3.46 28.36
C HIS A 175 -26.28 2.91 28.37
N PHE A 176 -25.28 3.77 28.19
CA PHE A 176 -23.88 3.36 28.21
C PHE A 176 -23.40 2.93 29.60
N THR A 177 -23.86 3.59 30.67
CA THR A 177 -23.56 3.14 32.05
C THR A 177 -24.18 1.78 32.34
N ASP A 178 -25.42 1.54 31.91
CA ASP A 178 -26.11 0.29 32.15
C ASP A 178 -25.43 -0.89 31.43
N GLU A 179 -25.08 -0.72 30.15
CA GLU A 179 -24.35 -1.75 29.37
C GLU A 179 -22.99 -2.09 29.97
N ASN A 180 -22.24 -1.09 30.42
CA ASN A 180 -20.94 -1.32 31.06
C ASN A 180 -21.10 -2.07 32.38
N ASN A 181 -22.05 -1.65 33.23
CA ASN A 181 -22.32 -2.31 34.51
C ASN A 181 -22.72 -3.78 34.29
N GLU A 182 -23.58 -4.08 33.32
CA GLU A 182 -23.93 -5.46 32.98
C GLU A 182 -22.74 -6.27 32.43
N SER A 183 -21.87 -5.64 31.64
CA SER A 183 -20.68 -6.30 31.08
C SER A 183 -19.66 -6.64 32.17
N GLU A 184 -19.47 -5.74 33.14
CA GLU A 184 -18.59 -5.96 34.29
C GLU A 184 -19.17 -7.01 35.22
N ASN A 185 -20.48 -6.98 35.47
CA ASN A 185 -21.14 -7.97 36.32
C ASN A 185 -21.04 -9.38 35.71
N ARG A 186 -21.23 -9.52 34.38
CA ARG A 186 -21.02 -10.80 33.66
C ARG A 186 -19.58 -11.30 33.74
N LYS A 187 -18.59 -10.41 33.64
CA LYS A 187 -17.17 -10.77 33.79
C LYS A 187 -16.84 -11.20 35.22
N ALA A 188 -17.41 -10.53 36.22
CA ALA A 188 -17.27 -10.88 37.63
C ALA A 188 -17.93 -12.24 37.94
N GLU A 189 -19.11 -12.51 37.41
CA GLU A 189 -19.79 -13.81 37.53
C GLU A 189 -19.02 -14.94 36.84
N ALA A 190 -18.47 -14.69 35.65
CA ALA A 190 -17.62 -15.66 34.95
C ALA A 190 -16.30 -15.94 35.69
N ALA A 191 -15.72 -14.93 36.33
CA ALA A 191 -14.53 -15.09 37.17
C ALA A 191 -14.85 -15.77 38.52
N ALA A 192 -16.09 -15.66 39.01
CA ALA A 192 -16.57 -16.29 40.24
C ALA A 192 -16.94 -17.78 40.05
N PHE A 193 -17.16 -18.24 38.82
CA PHE A 193 -17.40 -19.65 38.50
C PHE A 193 -16.10 -20.47 38.62
N LYS A 194 -15.83 -20.99 39.82
CA LYS A 194 -14.77 -21.98 40.05
C LYS A 194 -15.08 -23.24 39.23
N PRO A 195 -14.14 -23.80 38.44
CA PRO A 195 -14.40 -25.02 37.69
C PRO A 195 -14.72 -26.15 38.68
N PHE A 196 -15.90 -26.73 38.53
CA PHE A 196 -16.38 -27.83 39.35
C PHE A 196 -15.48 -29.05 39.15
N HIS A 197 -14.89 -29.54 40.25
CA HIS A 197 -14.10 -30.77 40.28
C HIS A 197 -14.93 -31.97 39.78
N ALA A 198 -14.74 -32.37 38.52
CA ALA A 198 -15.18 -33.67 38.04
C ALA A 198 -14.21 -34.75 38.54
N LYS A 199 -14.58 -35.40 39.66
CA LYS A 199 -14.02 -36.68 40.08
C LYS A 199 -14.50 -37.79 39.13
N GLN A 200 -13.57 -38.38 38.37
CA GLN A 200 -13.55 -39.78 37.87
C GLN A 200 -12.38 -39.89 36.88
N ALA A 201 -11.56 -40.94 36.79
CA ALA A 201 -11.40 -42.16 37.56
C ALA A 201 -9.95 -42.63 37.33
N ASN A 202 -9.39 -43.31 38.32
CA ASN A 202 -8.06 -43.87 38.33
C ASN A 202 -7.91 -44.95 37.23
N ARG A 203 -7.07 -44.72 36.21
CA ARG A 203 -6.58 -45.78 35.32
C ARG A 203 -5.21 -45.42 34.73
N GLY A 204 -4.22 -46.24 35.08
CA GLY A 204 -3.11 -46.59 34.20
C GLY A 204 -2.01 -45.54 34.00
N ASN A 205 -1.04 -45.55 34.90
CA ASN A 205 0.27 -44.94 34.73
C ASN A 205 0.97 -45.48 33.46
N SER A 206 1.11 -44.66 32.42
CA SER A 206 2.14 -44.83 31.39
C SER A 206 2.48 -43.50 30.73
N LYS A 207 3.65 -42.96 31.07
CA LYS A 207 4.23 -41.77 30.45
C LYS A 207 4.67 -42.10 29.01
N PRO A 208 4.32 -41.33 27.97
CA PRO A 208 5.07 -41.38 26.74
C PRO A 208 6.36 -40.56 26.91
N ARG A 209 7.47 -41.28 26.89
CA ARG A 209 8.83 -40.73 26.90
C ARG A 209 9.12 -40.21 25.47
N PHE A 210 9.22 -38.89 25.31
CA PHE A 210 9.64 -38.28 24.05
C PHE A 210 11.11 -38.64 23.81
N ASN A 211 11.39 -39.34 22.71
CA ASN A 211 12.72 -39.84 22.36
C ASN A 211 13.21 -39.05 21.12
N PRO A 212 14.19 -38.14 21.24
CA PRO A 212 14.65 -37.34 20.11
C PRO A 212 15.70 -38.14 19.33
N ALA A 213 15.25 -39.15 18.59
CA ALA A 213 16.09 -39.90 17.67
C ALA A 213 15.23 -40.35 16.50
N ASN A 214 14.87 -39.41 15.61
CA ASN A 214 14.46 -39.66 14.22
C ASN A 214 14.17 -38.36 13.45
N PHE A 215 15.15 -37.45 13.40
CA PHE A 215 15.18 -36.44 12.34
C PHE A 215 16.54 -36.52 11.65
N ARG A 216 16.58 -37.22 10.51
CA ARG A 216 17.71 -37.19 9.58
C ARG A 216 17.55 -35.96 8.69
N PRO A 217 18.50 -35.02 8.65
CA PRO A 217 18.58 -34.06 7.56
C PRO A 217 19.15 -34.78 6.32
N SER A 218 18.48 -34.61 5.18
CA SER A 218 19.00 -35.00 3.88
C SER A 218 20.21 -34.13 3.53
N ALA A 219 21.28 -34.77 3.11
CA ALA A 219 22.52 -34.13 2.70
C ALA A 219 22.32 -33.36 1.39
N GLY A 220 22.41 -32.03 1.47
CA GLY A 220 22.65 -31.14 0.34
C GLY A 220 23.96 -30.41 0.57
N ASN A 221 24.94 -30.66 -0.29
CA ASN A 221 26.24 -30.00 -0.28
C ASN A 221 26.06 -28.50 -0.53
N ASP A 222 26.45 -27.65 0.41
CA ASP A 222 26.89 -26.29 0.10
C ASP A 222 28.05 -25.87 0.99
N LYS A 223 29.09 -25.38 0.32
CA LYS A 223 30.40 -25.04 0.88
C LYS A 223 30.29 -23.83 1.79
N VAL A 224 30.68 -24.02 3.06
CA VAL A 224 30.86 -22.94 4.04
C VAL A 224 32.02 -22.04 3.60
N PHE A 225 31.70 -20.84 3.14
CA PHE A 225 32.66 -19.74 3.09
C PHE A 225 32.64 -19.02 4.45
N MET A 226 33.78 -19.04 5.13
CA MET A 226 34.06 -18.19 6.29
C MET A 226 34.10 -16.72 5.83
N GLY A 227 33.20 -15.90 6.35
CA GLY A 227 33.14 -14.46 6.12
C GLY A 227 32.66 -13.74 7.37
N GLY A 228 33.46 -12.80 7.86
CA GLY A 228 33.33 -12.18 9.18
C GLY A 228 32.01 -11.46 9.43
N LYS A 229 31.70 -11.31 10.74
CA LYS A 229 30.58 -10.53 11.26
C LYS A 229 30.58 -9.14 10.62
N ARG A 230 29.55 -8.84 9.82
CA ARG A 230 29.21 -7.46 9.46
C ARG A 230 28.27 -6.91 10.53
N PRO A 231 28.37 -5.62 10.90
CA PRO A 231 27.39 -4.99 11.75
C PRO A 231 26.02 -5.06 11.06
N VAL A 232 25.00 -5.45 11.83
CA VAL A 232 23.61 -5.50 11.38
C VAL A 232 23.18 -4.05 11.11
N LEU A 233 23.13 -3.65 9.84
CA LEU A 233 22.41 -2.44 9.44
C LEU A 233 20.91 -2.67 9.66
N PRO A 234 20.13 -1.62 9.99
CA PRO A 234 18.68 -1.75 10.15
C PRO A 234 18.10 -2.37 8.87
N ASP A 235 17.35 -3.45 9.04
CA ASP A 235 16.83 -4.27 7.96
C ASP A 235 15.84 -3.42 7.15
N LYS A 236 16.32 -2.86 6.02
CA LYS A 236 15.54 -1.99 5.15
C LYS A 236 14.47 -2.84 4.48
N LEU A 237 13.22 -2.72 4.95
CA LEU A 237 12.07 -3.46 4.44
C LEU A 237 11.78 -3.07 2.98
N MET A 238 12.03 -1.80 2.65
CA MET A 238 11.92 -1.30 1.29
C MET A 238 13.21 -1.55 0.50
N LYS A 239 13.14 -2.48 -0.44
CA LYS A 239 14.13 -2.57 -1.51
C LYS A 239 13.73 -1.58 -2.60
N GLU A 240 14.56 -0.55 -2.81
CA GLU A 240 14.39 0.33 -3.97
C GLU A 240 14.39 -0.51 -5.24
N GLU A 241 13.37 -0.31 -6.06
CA GLU A 241 13.30 -0.94 -7.38
C GLU A 241 14.46 -0.39 -8.22
N ARG A 242 15.50 -1.21 -8.37
CA ARG A 242 16.62 -0.89 -9.24
C ARG A 242 16.20 -1.19 -10.66
N MET A 243 15.73 -0.16 -11.37
CA MET A 243 15.69 -0.20 -12.83
C MET A 243 17.12 -0.42 -13.33
N GLY A 244 17.37 -1.56 -13.97
CA GLY A 244 18.67 -1.85 -14.56
C GLY A 244 19.02 -0.77 -15.58
N ARG A 245 19.99 0.10 -15.25
CA ARG A 245 20.56 1.04 -16.23
C ARG A 245 21.57 0.29 -17.09
N GLY A 246 21.18 -0.01 -18.32
CA GLY A 246 22.02 -0.71 -19.30
C GLY A 246 21.23 -1.12 -20.53
N GLY A 247 21.93 -1.63 -21.55
CA GLY A 247 21.28 -2.25 -22.71
C GLY A 247 20.50 -3.50 -22.32
N LEU A 248 19.52 -3.87 -23.15
CA LEU A 248 18.75 -5.10 -22.97
C LEU A 248 19.70 -6.31 -22.83
N GLN A 249 19.52 -7.10 -21.77
CA GLN A 249 20.26 -8.35 -21.62
C GLN A 249 19.76 -9.36 -22.65
N MET A 250 20.68 -9.99 -23.40
CA MET A 250 20.34 -11.01 -24.40
C MET A 250 19.56 -12.19 -23.80
N SER A 251 19.75 -12.47 -22.51
CA SER A 251 18.96 -13.46 -21.76
C SER A 251 17.46 -13.14 -21.76
N SER A 252 17.09 -11.87 -21.60
CA SER A 252 15.69 -11.43 -21.63
C SER A 252 15.06 -11.65 -23.01
N ILE A 253 15.82 -11.40 -24.09
CA ILE A 253 15.37 -11.66 -25.46
C ILE A 253 15.19 -13.18 -25.67
N THR A 254 16.14 -14.00 -25.23
CA THR A 254 16.00 -15.46 -25.36
C THR A 254 14.86 -16.02 -24.53
N GLN A 255 14.56 -15.44 -23.37
CA GLN A 255 13.44 -15.83 -22.53
C GLN A 255 12.10 -15.46 -23.17
N TYR A 256 12.03 -14.27 -23.78
CA TYR A 256 10.86 -13.83 -24.55
C TYR A 256 10.60 -14.75 -25.77
N ILE A 257 11.64 -15.08 -26.54
CA ILE A 257 11.54 -16.04 -27.66
C ILE A 257 11.13 -17.43 -27.16
N GLY A 258 11.60 -17.84 -25.97
CA GLY A 258 11.17 -19.05 -25.30
C GLY A 258 9.65 -19.10 -25.07
N TYR A 259 9.06 -18.04 -24.51
CA TYR A 259 7.62 -17.95 -24.28
C TYR A 259 6.80 -17.83 -25.57
N MET A 260 7.37 -17.27 -26.64
CA MET A 260 6.72 -17.13 -27.95
C MET A 260 6.62 -18.45 -28.74
N GLY A 261 7.08 -19.58 -28.19
CA GLY A 261 7.10 -20.88 -28.87
C GLY A 261 8.51 -21.39 -29.22
N GLY A 262 9.54 -20.83 -28.59
CA GLY A 262 10.92 -21.30 -28.70
C GLY A 262 11.64 -20.89 -29.99
N ALA A 263 12.83 -21.46 -30.19
CA ALA A 263 13.71 -21.11 -31.32
C ALA A 263 13.05 -21.33 -32.69
N CYS A 264 12.14 -22.31 -32.81
CA CYS A 264 11.41 -22.58 -34.05
C CYS A 264 10.46 -21.43 -34.42
N ALA A 265 9.71 -20.89 -33.45
CA ALA A 265 8.83 -19.75 -33.67
C ALA A 265 9.63 -18.47 -33.98
N GLY A 266 10.74 -18.26 -33.27
CA GLY A 266 11.67 -17.15 -33.56
C GLY A 266 12.28 -17.22 -34.96
N LEU A 267 12.71 -18.42 -35.39
CA LEU A 267 13.24 -18.65 -36.74
C LEU A 267 12.16 -18.45 -37.80
N LEU A 268 10.94 -18.93 -37.57
CA LEU A 268 9.81 -18.76 -38.48
C LEU A 268 9.48 -17.27 -38.66
N LEU A 269 9.47 -16.48 -37.58
CA LEU A 269 9.26 -15.04 -37.64
C LEU A 269 10.38 -14.34 -38.42
N LEU A 270 11.64 -14.72 -38.19
CA LEU A 270 12.78 -14.17 -38.92
C LEU A 270 12.71 -14.53 -40.41
N LEU A 271 12.38 -15.77 -40.76
CA LEU A 271 12.23 -16.22 -42.14
C LEU A 271 11.07 -15.53 -42.85
N SER A 272 9.94 -15.33 -42.16
CA SER A 272 8.79 -14.59 -42.68
C SER A 272 9.18 -13.16 -43.09
N PHE A 273 10.11 -12.53 -42.37
CA PHE A 273 10.62 -11.21 -42.73
C PHE A 273 11.72 -11.24 -43.80
N CYS A 274 12.66 -12.18 -43.73
CA CYS A 274 13.82 -12.23 -44.63
C CYS A 274 13.48 -12.75 -46.03
N LEU A 275 12.57 -13.72 -46.18
CA LEU A 275 12.25 -14.33 -47.47
C LEU A 275 11.67 -13.34 -48.48
N PRO A 276 10.69 -12.47 -48.13
CA PRO A 276 10.17 -11.48 -49.07
C PRO A 276 11.25 -10.47 -49.50
N VAL A 277 12.07 -10.00 -48.56
CA VAL A 277 13.15 -9.05 -48.84
C VAL A 277 14.18 -9.67 -49.79
N ALA A 278 14.60 -10.91 -49.54
CA ALA A 278 15.52 -11.64 -50.41
C ALA A 278 14.94 -11.90 -51.80
N ALA A 279 13.64 -12.20 -51.90
CA ALA A 279 12.98 -12.42 -53.18
C ALA A 279 12.97 -11.13 -54.03
N VAL A 280 12.62 -9.98 -53.43
CA VAL A 280 12.58 -8.70 -54.14
C VAL A 280 13.98 -8.28 -54.62
N THR A 281 15.01 -8.44 -53.78
CA THR A 281 16.38 -8.09 -54.17
C THR A 281 16.91 -9.02 -55.25
N LEU A 282 16.61 -10.32 -55.19
CA LEU A 282 17.00 -11.30 -56.20
C LEU A 282 16.31 -11.03 -57.55
N VAL A 283 15.00 -10.75 -57.54
CA VAL A 283 14.26 -10.38 -58.77
C VAL A 283 14.85 -9.12 -59.39
N SER A 284 15.14 -8.10 -58.57
CA SER A 284 15.73 -6.84 -59.04
C SER A 284 17.13 -7.05 -59.61
N TRP A 285 17.95 -7.86 -58.95
CA TRP A 285 19.30 -8.21 -59.41
C TRP A 285 19.26 -9.02 -60.72
N PHE A 286 18.39 -10.03 -60.79
CA PHE A 286 18.23 -10.86 -61.98
C PHE A 286 17.72 -10.06 -63.19
N LEU A 287 16.76 -9.15 -62.97
CA LEU A 287 16.27 -8.25 -64.03
C LEU A 287 17.37 -7.35 -64.57
N SER A 288 18.21 -6.79 -63.68
CA SER A 288 19.37 -5.98 -64.07
C SER A 288 20.36 -6.78 -64.92
N TYR A 289 20.69 -8.00 -64.50
CA TYR A 289 21.59 -8.89 -65.24
C TYR A 289 21.03 -9.27 -66.62
N TRP A 290 19.73 -9.56 -66.70
CA TRP A 290 19.08 -9.93 -67.95
C TRP A 290 19.02 -8.76 -68.95
N LEU A 291 18.81 -7.53 -68.46
CA LEU A 291 18.87 -6.31 -69.29
C LEU A 291 20.28 -6.01 -69.83
N GLU A 292 21.33 -6.42 -69.13
CA GLU A 292 22.71 -6.32 -69.62
C GLU A 292 23.02 -7.35 -70.72
N GLN A 293 22.41 -8.54 -70.67
CA GLN A 293 22.63 -9.61 -71.66
C GLN A 293 21.70 -9.52 -72.88
N GLY A 294 20.46 -9.06 -72.69
CA GLY A 294 19.54 -8.76 -73.77
C GLY A 294 19.96 -7.49 -74.50
N GLY A 295 20.89 -7.63 -75.44
CA GLY A 295 21.55 -6.52 -76.13
C GLY A 295 20.64 -5.33 -76.49
N GLY A 296 20.93 -4.20 -75.84
CA GLY A 296 20.68 -2.86 -76.36
C GLY A 296 19.27 -2.30 -76.14
N VAL A 297 19.20 -1.35 -75.21
CA VAL A 297 18.48 -0.10 -75.49
C VAL A 297 19.07 0.45 -76.80
N SER A 298 18.40 0.18 -77.92
CA SER A 298 18.58 0.99 -79.11
C SER A 298 18.17 2.40 -78.72
N ARG A 299 19.15 3.27 -78.47
CA ARG A 299 18.93 4.71 -78.35
C ARG A 299 18.37 5.20 -79.68
N LEU A 300 17.04 5.26 -79.80
CA LEU A 300 16.40 6.10 -80.81
C LEU A 300 16.67 7.55 -80.40
N HIS A 301 17.51 8.20 -81.20
CA HIS A 301 17.82 9.61 -81.06
C HIS A 301 16.57 10.40 -81.47
N GLY A 302 15.96 11.08 -80.49
CA GLY A 302 14.96 12.13 -80.73
C GLY A 302 13.52 11.67 -80.73
N MET A 303 12.86 11.74 -79.57
CA MET A 303 11.63 12.51 -79.34
C MET A 303 11.14 12.30 -77.91
N GLU A 304 10.62 13.39 -77.36
CA GLU A 304 9.82 13.64 -76.17
C GLU A 304 9.45 12.48 -75.20
N SER A 305 9.54 12.85 -73.92
CA SER A 305 8.88 12.27 -72.75
C SER A 305 7.80 11.24 -73.01
N ILE A 306 8.11 9.99 -72.69
CA ILE A 306 7.16 9.12 -72.00
C ILE A 306 7.85 8.73 -70.70
N SER A 307 7.48 9.40 -69.61
CA SER A 307 7.59 8.75 -68.32
C SER A 307 6.78 7.47 -68.45
N ALA A 308 7.46 6.33 -68.52
CA ALA A 308 6.87 5.13 -67.97
C ALA A 308 6.80 5.43 -66.47
N ASP A 309 5.70 6.09 -66.10
CA ASP A 309 5.23 6.20 -64.75
C ASP A 309 5.21 4.77 -64.19
N THR A 310 6.30 4.38 -63.55
CA THR A 310 6.32 3.35 -62.54
C THR A 310 6.40 4.01 -61.16
N PRO A 311 5.55 4.99 -60.74
CA PRO A 311 5.65 5.51 -59.39
C PRO A 311 4.97 4.54 -58.40
N ASN A 312 4.21 3.55 -58.90
CA ASN A 312 3.31 2.79 -58.04
C ASN A 312 3.59 1.30 -58.00
N ILE A 313 4.24 0.64 -58.96
CA ILE A 313 4.45 -0.83 -58.87
C ILE A 313 5.49 -1.17 -57.80
N SER A 314 6.61 -0.45 -57.74
CA SER A 314 7.60 -0.67 -56.67
C SER A 314 7.02 -0.34 -55.30
N LEU A 315 6.23 0.74 -55.20
CA LEU A 315 5.60 1.18 -53.95
C LEU A 315 4.43 0.27 -53.54
N THR A 316 3.61 -0.24 -54.46
CA THR A 316 2.54 -1.20 -54.15
C THR A 316 3.07 -2.59 -53.88
N LEU A 317 4.11 -3.04 -54.59
CA LEU A 317 4.77 -4.31 -54.28
C LEU A 317 5.45 -4.21 -52.90
N PHE A 318 6.13 -3.11 -52.61
CA PHE A 318 6.73 -2.84 -51.29
C PHE A 318 5.67 -2.76 -50.18
N LEU A 319 4.52 -2.10 -50.43
CA LEU A 319 3.41 -2.02 -49.48
C LEU A 319 2.69 -3.37 -49.31
N LEU A 320 2.56 -4.20 -50.36
CA LEU A 320 2.02 -5.55 -50.23
C LEU A 320 3.00 -6.47 -49.47
N THR A 321 4.29 -6.48 -49.83
CA THR A 321 5.30 -7.33 -49.19
C THR A 321 5.59 -6.93 -47.75
N SER A 322 5.40 -5.66 -47.38
CA SER A 322 5.54 -5.21 -45.98
C SER A 322 4.27 -5.45 -45.16
N ARG A 323 3.08 -5.42 -45.75
CA ARG A 323 1.81 -5.61 -45.02
C ARG A 323 1.42 -7.07 -44.82
N ILE A 324 1.75 -7.98 -45.74
CA ILE A 324 1.48 -9.42 -45.60
C ILE A 324 2.12 -10.04 -44.34
N PRO A 325 3.41 -9.82 -44.03
CA PRO A 325 4.00 -10.38 -42.81
C PRO A 325 3.44 -9.74 -41.53
N ILE A 326 3.02 -8.46 -41.56
CA ILE A 326 2.36 -7.80 -40.42
C ILE A 326 0.98 -8.42 -40.16
N LEU A 327 0.19 -8.68 -41.22
CA LEU A 327 -1.11 -9.35 -41.11
C LEU A 327 -0.96 -10.80 -40.64
N PHE A 328 0.04 -11.53 -41.14
CA PHE A 328 0.34 -12.89 -40.70
C PHE A 328 0.82 -12.94 -39.24
N CYS A 329 1.62 -11.95 -38.81
CA CYS A 329 2.00 -11.79 -37.41
C CYS A 329 0.80 -11.47 -36.52
N LEU A 330 -0.14 -10.63 -36.96
CA LEU A 330 -1.39 -10.32 -36.24
C LEU A 330 -2.31 -11.53 -36.12
N GLU A 331 -2.43 -12.36 -37.16
CA GLU A 331 -3.17 -13.62 -37.08
C GLU A 331 -2.48 -14.64 -36.16
N LEU A 332 -1.15 -14.77 -36.22
CA LEU A 332 -0.40 -15.63 -35.30
C LEU A 332 -0.51 -15.16 -33.84
N THR A 333 -0.46 -13.85 -33.59
CA THR A 333 -0.69 -13.31 -32.24
C THR A 333 -2.14 -13.54 -31.80
N SER A 334 -3.13 -13.39 -32.69
CA SER A 334 -4.52 -13.72 -32.37
C SER A 334 -4.72 -15.21 -32.04
N MET A 335 -3.99 -16.09 -32.73
CA MET A 335 -4.09 -17.54 -32.56
C MET A 335 -3.41 -18.02 -31.26
N TYR A 336 -2.28 -17.40 -30.89
CA TYR A 336 -1.56 -17.72 -29.64
C TYR A 336 -2.12 -16.98 -28.41
N CYS A 337 -2.65 -15.77 -28.58
CA CYS A 337 -3.26 -15.01 -27.48
C CYS A 337 -4.65 -15.56 -27.09
N GLY A 338 -5.32 -16.29 -27.99
CA GLY A 338 -6.57 -17.00 -27.70
C GLY A 338 -6.42 -18.23 -26.79
N SER A 339 -5.19 -18.61 -26.42
CA SER A 339 -4.90 -19.68 -25.45
C SER A 339 -4.43 -19.17 -24.08
N PHE A 340 -4.46 -17.85 -23.84
CA PHE A 340 -4.27 -17.29 -22.51
C PHE A 340 -5.63 -17.19 -21.79
N ASP A 341 -5.92 -18.19 -20.97
CA ASP A 341 -6.95 -18.08 -19.92
C ASP A 341 -6.60 -16.89 -19.00
N PRO A 342 -7.56 -16.02 -18.66
CA PRO A 342 -7.37 -15.00 -17.65
C PRO A 342 -7.60 -15.64 -16.27
N CYS A 343 -6.61 -16.37 -15.76
CA CYS A 343 -6.59 -16.83 -14.37
C CYS A 343 -5.16 -16.86 -13.83
N CYS A 344 -4.98 -16.09 -12.75
CA CYS A 344 -3.78 -15.88 -11.91
C CYS A 344 -2.80 -14.79 -12.36
#